data_AF-A0A938VC85-F1
#
_entry.id   AF-A0A938VC85-F1
#
_cell.length_a   1.000
_cell.length_b   1.000
_cell.length_c   1.000
_cell.angle_alpha   90.00
_cell.angle_beta   90.00
_cell.angle_gamma   90.00
#
_symmetry.space_group_name_H-M   'P 1'
#
loop_
_entity.id
_entity.type
_entity.pdbx_description
1 polymer ?
#
loop_
_entity_poly.entity_id
_entity_poly.type
_entity_poly.pdbx_seq_one_letter_code
_entity_poly.pdbx_strand_id
1 'polypeptide(L)'
;MRSIGTTRGSSIADRAEVAQIGDLSALRIETIDIDEYRISRIAQGQGALVTVGALGERRDLRRRASSVILTPRVAPNGDRHYPIVIALEGGSADLRPGMSARIRFDEEASG
;
A
#
# COMPACT_ATOMS: atom_id res chain seq x y z
N MET A 1 -13.11 -6.56 -3.38
CA MET A 1 -12.36 -7.76 -3.81
C MET A 1 -13.29 -8.96 -3.68
N ARG A 2 -13.61 -9.63 -4.79
CA ARG A 2 -14.33 -10.90 -4.79
C ARG A 2 -13.82 -11.72 -5.97
N SER A 3 -13.25 -12.87 -5.69
CA SER A 3 -13.05 -13.96 -6.64
C SER A 3 -13.77 -15.16 -6.03
N ILE A 4 -14.78 -15.67 -6.74
CA ILE A 4 -15.48 -16.92 -6.41
C ILE A 4 -15.06 -17.91 -7.48
N GLY A 5 -14.29 -18.93 -7.09
CA GLY A 5 -13.68 -19.89 -8.01
C GLY A 5 -14.52 -21.14 -8.32
N THR A 6 -15.79 -21.22 -7.89
CA THR A 6 -16.64 -22.38 -8.22
C THR A 6 -18.14 -22.12 -7.99
N THR A 7 -18.97 -22.70 -8.85
CA THR A 7 -20.44 -22.78 -8.69
C THR A 7 -20.81 -24.19 -8.22
N ARG A 8 -21.95 -24.38 -7.54
CA ARG A 8 -22.39 -25.69 -7.05
C ARG A 8 -22.55 -26.67 -8.23
N GLY A 9 -21.74 -27.74 -8.26
CA GLY A 9 -21.81 -28.81 -9.27
C GLY A 9 -20.56 -29.02 -10.15
N SER A 10 -19.51 -28.21 -10.01
CA SER A 10 -18.26 -28.40 -10.77
C SER A 10 -17.25 -29.29 -10.03
N SER A 11 -16.58 -30.18 -10.79
CA SER A 11 -15.39 -30.92 -10.33
C SER A 11 -14.19 -29.97 -10.38
N ILE A 12 -13.45 -29.88 -9.29
CA ILE A 12 -12.28 -29.01 -9.14
C ILE A 12 -11.02 -29.85 -9.31
N ALA A 13 -10.06 -29.34 -10.09
CA ALA A 13 -8.73 -29.95 -10.20
C ALA A 13 -8.01 -29.86 -8.85
N ASP A 14 -7.21 -30.88 -8.51
CA ASP A 14 -6.30 -30.81 -7.37
C ASP A 14 -5.42 -29.57 -7.51
N ARG A 15 -5.60 -28.59 -6.60
CA ARG A 15 -4.97 -27.23 -6.54
C ARG A 15 -5.75 -26.05 -7.13
N ALA A 16 -7.04 -26.19 -7.45
CA ALA A 16 -7.85 -25.01 -7.77
C ALA A 16 -8.00 -24.09 -6.53
N GLU A 17 -7.66 -22.82 -6.66
CA GLU A 17 -7.91 -21.81 -5.62
C GLU A 17 -9.42 -21.56 -5.52
N VAL A 18 -10.03 -21.97 -4.41
CA VAL A 18 -11.49 -21.90 -4.23
C VAL A 18 -11.93 -20.52 -3.70
N ALA A 19 -11.10 -19.88 -2.87
CA ALA A 19 -11.37 -18.56 -2.32
C ALA A 19 -10.08 -17.89 -1.81
N GLN A 20 -10.07 -16.55 -1.86
CA GLN A 20 -9.07 -15.70 -1.23
C GLN A 20 -9.74 -14.83 -0.16
N ILE A 21 -9.22 -14.85 1.07
CA ILE A 21 -9.70 -14.04 2.18
C ILE A 21 -8.65 -12.96 2.47
N GLY A 22 -9.07 -11.69 2.41
CA GLY A 22 -8.23 -10.55 2.76
C GLY A 22 -8.70 -9.91 4.07
N ASP A 23 -7.77 -9.71 4.99
CA ASP A 23 -8.02 -8.94 6.21
C ASP A 23 -8.02 -7.43 5.88
N LEU A 24 -9.16 -6.78 6.11
CA LEU A 24 -9.34 -5.34 5.88
C LEU A 24 -9.08 -4.49 7.13
N SER A 25 -8.81 -5.12 8.27
CA SER A 25 -8.49 -4.40 9.53
C SER A 25 -7.06 -3.84 9.53
N ALA A 26 -6.16 -4.49 8.79
CA ALA A 26 -4.74 -4.14 8.70
C ALA A 26 -4.36 -3.67 7.29
N LEU A 27 -5.08 -2.68 6.75
CA LEU A 27 -4.75 -2.10 5.45
C LEU A 27 -3.36 -1.45 5.47
N ARG A 28 -2.64 -1.59 4.36
CA ARG A 28 -1.33 -0.97 4.13
C ARG A 28 -1.29 -0.33 2.76
N ILE A 29 -0.51 0.74 2.65
CA ILE A 29 -0.08 1.30 1.37
C ILE A 29 1.37 0.89 1.15
N GLU A 30 1.67 0.47 -0.07
CA GLU A 30 3.04 0.27 -0.54
C GLU A 30 3.28 1.26 -1.68
N THR A 31 4.33 2.09 -1.57
CA THR A 31 4.73 3.00 -2.65
C THR A 31 5.34 2.23 -3.81
N ILE A 32 5.20 2.76 -5.02
CA ILE A 32 5.66 2.12 -6.25
C ILE A 32 6.58 3.02 -7.10
N ASP A 33 6.86 4.24 -6.62
CA ASP A 33 7.43 5.35 -7.41
C ASP A 33 8.51 6.16 -6.66
N ILE A 34 9.09 5.59 -5.60
CA ILE A 34 10.20 6.21 -4.86
C ILE A 34 11.53 5.86 -5.53
N ASP A 35 12.24 6.87 -6.01
CA ASP A 35 13.55 6.74 -6.64
C ASP A 35 14.73 6.73 -5.64
N GLU A 36 15.95 6.49 -6.14
CA GLU A 36 17.20 6.49 -5.39
C GLU A 36 17.49 7.80 -4.64
N TYR A 37 17.02 8.93 -5.16
CA TYR A 37 17.26 10.23 -4.55
C TYR A 37 16.31 10.46 -3.37
N ARG A 38 15.03 10.13 -3.54
CA ARG A 38 13.99 10.31 -2.52
C ARG A 38 14.17 9.35 -1.36
N ILE A 39 14.54 8.10 -1.62
CA ILE A 39 14.71 7.09 -0.56
C ILE A 39 15.78 7.49 0.46
N SER A 40 16.79 8.27 0.04
CA SER A 40 17.85 8.77 0.93
C SER A 40 17.38 9.74 2.02
N ARG A 41 16.15 10.28 1.89
CA ARG A 41 15.55 11.27 2.79
C ARG A 41 14.34 10.72 3.57
N ILE A 42 14.09 9.42 3.45
CA ILE A 42 12.94 8.79 4.09
C ILE A 42 13.40 7.71 5.05
N ALA A 43 13.12 7.93 6.32
CA ALA A 43 13.42 7.01 7.40
C ALA A 43 12.18 6.26 7.90
N GLN A 44 12.39 5.10 8.49
CA GLN A 44 11.33 4.41 9.21
C GLN A 44 10.85 5.29 10.38
N GLY A 45 9.53 5.35 10.60
CA GLY A 45 8.90 6.19 11.62
C GLY A 45 8.63 7.64 11.19
N GLN A 46 9.15 8.07 10.04
CA GLN A 46 8.93 9.43 9.52
C GLN A 46 7.45 9.70 9.29
N GLY A 47 7.01 10.89 9.67
CA GLY A 47 5.65 11.34 9.48
C GLY A 47 5.28 11.43 8.01
N ALA A 48 4.04 11.07 7.70
CA ALA A 48 3.51 11.08 6.35
C ALA A 48 2.05 11.53 6.35
N LEU A 49 1.69 12.35 5.37
CA LEU A 49 0.33 12.73 5.08
C LEU A 49 -0.16 11.92 3.87
N VAL A 50 -1.19 11.11 4.09
CA VAL A 50 -1.78 10.23 3.09
C VAL A 50 -3.09 10.82 2.60
N THR A 51 -3.17 11.08 1.30
CA THR A 51 -4.40 11.55 0.63
C THR A 51 -4.92 10.44 -0.27
N VAL A 52 -6.10 9.90 0.03
CA VAL A 52 -6.74 8.87 -0.80
C VAL A 52 -7.75 9.53 -1.74
N GLY A 53 -7.48 9.50 -3.05
CA GLY A 53 -8.29 10.25 -4.02
C GLY A 53 -9.78 9.91 -3.98
N ALA A 54 -10.12 8.65 -3.71
CA ALA A 54 -11.50 8.18 -3.61
C ALA A 54 -12.27 8.72 -2.39
N LEU A 55 -11.58 9.24 -1.36
CA LEU A 55 -12.19 9.81 -0.16
C LEU A 55 -12.35 11.33 -0.21
N GLY A 56 -11.86 11.97 -1.28
CA GLY A 56 -11.77 13.42 -1.43
C GLY A 56 -10.62 14.04 -0.62
N GLU A 57 -10.17 15.22 -1.06
CA GLU A 57 -8.97 15.89 -0.52
C GLU A 57 -9.08 16.34 0.94
N ARG A 58 -10.29 16.37 1.53
CA ARG A 58 -10.48 16.76 2.94
C ARG A 58 -10.25 15.63 3.94
N ARG A 59 -9.93 14.42 3.49
CA ARG A 59 -9.72 13.25 4.35
C ARG A 59 -8.27 12.80 4.36
N ASP A 60 -7.37 13.75 4.56
CA ASP A 60 -5.95 13.45 4.75
C ASP A 60 -5.73 12.68 6.07
N LEU A 61 -4.98 11.58 5.97
CA LEU A 61 -4.66 10.72 7.10
C LEU A 61 -3.20 10.94 7.48
N ARG A 62 -2.96 11.42 8.71
CA ARG A 62 -1.60 11.44 9.28
C ARG A 62 -1.19 10.05 9.70
N ARG A 63 -0.08 9.56 9.14
CA ARG A 63 0.50 8.23 9.38
C ARG A 63 2.02 8.34 9.49
N ARG A 64 2.68 7.20 9.64
CA ARG A 64 4.14 7.09 9.67
C ARG A 64 4.60 5.98 8.74
N ALA A 65 5.79 6.12 8.17
CA ALA A 65 6.45 5.04 7.43
C ALA A 65 6.70 3.86 8.37
N SER A 66 6.01 2.74 8.17
CA SER A 66 6.17 1.55 9.01
C SER A 66 7.38 0.70 8.58
N SER A 67 7.74 0.73 7.30
CA SER A 67 8.91 0.04 6.76
C SER A 67 9.47 0.80 5.55
N VAL A 68 10.80 0.84 5.44
CA VAL A 68 11.53 1.42 4.31
C VAL A 68 12.41 0.33 3.70
N ILE A 69 12.10 -0.09 2.47
CA ILE A 69 12.81 -1.19 1.81
C ILE A 69 13.93 -0.61 0.93
N LEU A 70 15.18 -0.81 1.37
CA LEU A 70 16.37 -0.30 0.68
C LEU A 70 16.84 -1.20 -0.48
N THR A 71 16.16 -2.32 -0.71
CA THR A 71 16.38 -3.16 -1.90
C THR A 71 15.43 -2.71 -3.01
N PRO A 72 15.93 -2.28 -4.17
CA PRO A 72 15.08 -1.80 -5.24
C PRO A 72 14.26 -2.94 -5.85
N ARG A 73 13.03 -2.61 -6.27
CA ARG A 73 12.19 -3.47 -7.12
C ARG A 73 12.10 -2.87 -8.52
N VAL A 74 12.03 -3.74 -9.51
CA VAL A 74 11.90 -3.34 -10.92
C VAL A 74 10.41 -3.29 -11.27
N ALA A 75 9.93 -2.13 -11.69
CA ALA A 75 8.58 -1.92 -12.18
C ALA A 75 8.41 -2.53 -13.59
N PRO A 76 7.18 -2.78 -14.07
CA PRO A 76 6.94 -3.37 -15.39
C PRO A 76 7.54 -2.59 -16.57
N ASN A 77 7.78 -1.29 -16.40
CA ASN A 77 8.42 -0.43 -17.40
C ASN A 77 9.97 -0.48 -17.35
N GLY A 78 10.56 -1.25 -16.43
CA GLY A 78 12.01 -1.37 -16.24
C GLY A 78 12.61 -0.43 -15.20
N ASP A 79 11.83 0.51 -14.66
CA ASP A 79 12.33 1.47 -13.67
C ASP A 79 12.54 0.82 -12.29
N ARG A 80 13.54 1.29 -11.55
CA ARG A 80 13.75 0.88 -10.17
C ARG A 80 12.99 1.79 -9.22
N HIS A 81 12.38 1.20 -8.21
CA HIS A 81 11.78 1.94 -7.10
C HIS A 81 12.06 1.26 -5.77
N TYR A 82 11.97 2.03 -4.69
CA TYR A 82 12.20 1.60 -3.32
C TYR A 82 10.88 1.60 -2.55
N PRO A 83 10.27 0.43 -2.29
CA PRO A 83 8.98 0.39 -1.64
C PRO A 83 9.05 0.90 -0.20
N ILE A 84 8.10 1.75 0.15
CA ILE A 84 7.86 2.23 1.50
C ILE A 84 6.46 1.80 1.90
N VAL A 85 6.36 1.19 3.08
CA VAL A 85 5.08 0.71 3.61
C VAL A 85 4.56 1.69 4.63
N ILE A 86 3.27 2.02 4.53
CA ILE A 86 2.54 2.84 5.49
C ILE A 86 1.35 2.04 6.00
N ALA A 87 1.30 1.82 7.32
CA ALA A 87 0.16 1.19 7.97
C ALA A 87 -1.04 2.15 8.02
N LEU A 88 -2.22 1.65 7.66
CA LEU A 88 -3.50 2.36 7.73
C LEU A 88 -4.39 1.83 8.87
N GLU A 89 -3.78 1.31 9.94
CA GLU A 89 -4.51 0.82 11.12
C GLU A 89 -5.57 1.85 11.60
N GLY A 90 -6.72 1.32 12.04
CA GLY A 90 -7.89 2.14 12.37
C GLY A 90 -8.47 2.89 11.17
N GLY A 91 -8.28 2.37 9.95
CA GLY A 91 -8.74 2.98 8.72
C GLY A 91 -10.26 3.21 8.67
N SER A 92 -10.69 4.26 7.96
CA SER A 92 -12.11 4.52 7.72
C SER A 92 -12.80 3.29 7.11
N ALA A 93 -14.04 3.01 7.48
CA ALA A 93 -14.89 1.97 6.88
C ALA A 93 -15.04 2.12 5.35
N ASP A 94 -14.60 3.24 4.78
CA ASP A 94 -14.64 3.57 3.36
C ASP A 94 -13.37 3.15 2.60
N LEU A 95 -12.26 2.83 3.29
CA LEU A 95 -11.01 2.42 2.62
C LEU A 95 -11.14 1.02 2.02
N ARG A 96 -10.64 0.84 0.81
CA ARG A 96 -10.66 -0.45 0.09
C ARG A 96 -9.32 -0.71 -0.58
N PRO A 97 -8.88 -1.99 -0.67
CA PRO A 97 -7.74 -2.38 -1.50
C PRO A 97 -7.92 -1.91 -2.95
N GLY A 98 -6.84 -1.48 -3.58
CA GLY A 98 -6.83 -0.98 -4.96
C GLY A 98 -7.09 0.52 -5.12
N MET A 99 -7.42 1.24 -4.04
CA MET A 99 -7.49 2.71 -4.06
C MET A 99 -6.10 3.31 -4.26
N SER A 100 -6.01 4.36 -5.06
CA SER A 100 -4.79 5.15 -5.21
C SER A 100 -4.66 6.17 -4.08
N ALA A 101 -3.44 6.30 -3.56
CA ALA A 101 -3.10 7.27 -2.53
C ALA A 101 -1.89 8.09 -2.98
N ARG A 102 -1.88 9.38 -2.60
CA ARG A 102 -0.70 10.24 -2.66
C ARG A 102 -0.14 10.36 -1.26
N ILE A 103 1.18 10.31 -1.16
CA ILE A 103 1.88 10.37 0.12
C ILE A 103 2.82 11.57 0.08
N ARG A 104 2.76 12.39 1.12
CA ARG A 104 3.76 13.44 1.39
C ARG A 104 4.46 13.09 2.68
N PHE A 105 5.75 12.80 2.63
CA PHE A 105 6.57 12.62 3.82
C PHE A 105 6.93 13.99 4.39
N ASP A 106 6.95 14.11 5.71
CA ASP A 106 7.44 15.31 6.40
C ASP A 106 8.94 15.50 6.07
N GLU A 107 9.44 16.74 6.06
CA GLU A 107 10.89 16.94 5.93
C GLU A 107 11.63 16.28 7.10
N GLU A 108 12.78 15.69 6.80
CA GLU A 108 13.66 15.17 7.84
C GLU A 108 14.06 16.35 8.75
N ALA A 109 13.75 16.26 10.04
CA ALA A 109 14.26 17.22 11.00
C ALA A 109 15.79 17.08 10.98
N SER A 110 16.46 18.03 10.33
CA SER A 110 17.91 18.13 10.34
C SER A 110 18.36 18.27 11.78
N GLY A 111 18.90 17.20 12.36
CA GLY A 111 19.50 17.15 13.69
C GLY A 111 20.99 16.94 13.59
#